data_AF-A0A0U2VRL5-F1
#
_entry.id   AF-A0A0U2VRL5-F1
#
_cell.length_a   1.000
_cell.length_b   1.000
_cell.length_c   1.000
_cell.angle_alpha   90.00
_cell.angle_beta   90.00
_cell.angle_gamma   90.00
#
_symmetry.space_group_name_H-M   'P 1'
#
loop_
_entity.id
_entity.type
_entity.pdbx_description
1 polymer ?
#
loop_
_entity_poly.entity_id
_entity_poly.type
_entity_poly.pdbx_seq_one_letter_code
_entity_poly.pdbx_strand_id
1 'polypeptide(L)'
;MCKHGETKIVKLNRPRETSGRTEVPVDECIADEIQWLNDMGVWTLGCCCGHGTGEKTILIHYSSIKLTQQLGYVAEYYDHQDTWNIKR
;
A
#
# COMPACT_ATOMS: atom_id res chain seq x y z
N MET A 1 -8.80 -16.29 -0.61
CA MET A 1 -10.21 -15.85 -0.59
C MET A 1 -10.24 -14.46 0.03
N CYS A 2 -10.98 -13.50 -0.54
CA CYS A 2 -11.08 -12.17 0.06
C CYS A 2 -11.78 -12.26 1.42
N LYS A 3 -11.19 -11.64 2.45
CA LYS A 3 -11.70 -11.56 3.83
C LYS A 3 -12.12 -10.12 4.16
N HIS A 4 -12.84 -9.49 3.24
CA HIS A 4 -13.29 -8.12 3.45
C HIS A 4 -14.14 -8.04 4.73
N GLY A 5 -13.83 -7.07 5.60
CA GLY A 5 -14.42 -6.93 6.93
C GLY A 5 -13.54 -7.46 8.07
N GLU A 6 -12.54 -8.29 7.78
CA GLU A 6 -11.47 -8.64 8.70
C GLU A 6 -10.25 -7.74 8.45
N THR A 7 -9.65 -7.22 9.52
CA THR A 7 -8.47 -6.35 9.42
C THR A 7 -7.30 -6.92 10.19
N LYS A 8 -6.10 -6.69 9.66
CA LYS A 8 -4.82 -6.97 10.29
C LYS A 8 -4.08 -5.66 10.49
N ILE A 9 -3.44 -5.51 11.66
CA ILE A 9 -2.60 -4.34 11.93
C ILE A 9 -1.30 -4.47 11.13
N VAL A 10 -1.01 -3.43 10.37
CA VAL A 10 0.23 -3.29 9.58
C VAL A 10 1.05 -2.14 10.15
N LYS A 11 2.35 -2.37 10.30
CA LYS A 11 3.31 -1.33 10.68
C LYS A 11 3.70 -0.51 9.46
N LEU A 12 3.65 0.80 9.61
CA LEU A 12 4.06 1.74 8.57
C LEU A 12 5.57 1.94 8.61
N ASN A 13 6.20 2.10 7.45
CA ASN A 13 7.61 2.46 7.36
C ASN A 13 7.90 3.89 7.87
N ARG A 14 6.87 4.74 7.89
CA ARG A 14 6.88 6.15 8.33
C ARG A 14 5.57 6.49 9.03
N PRO A 15 5.57 7.39 10.03
CA PRO A 15 4.33 7.87 10.62
C PRO A 15 3.40 8.48 9.58
N ARG A 16 2.10 8.21 9.69
CA ARG A 16 1.09 8.79 8.81
C ARG A 16 1.04 10.30 9.01
N GLU A 17 1.25 11.08 7.95
CA GLU A 17 1.37 12.55 8.05
C GLU A 17 0.16 13.21 8.73
N THR A 18 -1.04 12.68 8.51
CA THR A 18 -2.28 13.26 9.04
C THR A 18 -2.54 12.97 10.52
N SER A 19 -1.99 11.89 11.07
CA SER A 19 -2.34 11.44 12.43
C SER A 19 -1.15 11.06 13.32
N GLY A 20 0.06 11.00 12.78
CA GLY A 20 1.26 10.52 13.47
C GLY A 20 1.25 9.02 13.79
N ARG A 21 0.23 8.26 13.36
CA ARG A 21 0.16 6.81 13.62
C ARG A 21 1.30 6.08 12.93
N THR A 22 1.89 5.11 13.62
CA THR A 22 2.94 4.22 13.10
C THR A 22 2.40 2.86 12.66
N GLU A 23 1.11 2.61 12.88
CA GLU A 23 0.42 1.38 12.49
C GLU A 23 -1.03 1.69 12.13
N VAL A 24 -1.59 0.89 11.21
CA VAL A 24 -2.96 1.06 10.71
C VAL A 24 -3.63 -0.30 10.47
N PRO A 25 -4.95 -0.41 10.67
CA PRO A 25 -5.70 -1.57 10.23
C PRO A 25 -5.77 -1.58 8.70
N VAL A 26 -5.48 -2.73 8.10
CA VAL A 26 -5.58 -3.00 6.67
C VAL A 26 -6.41 -4.25 6.48
N ASP A 27 -7.20 -4.33 5.40
CA ASP A 27 -7.95 -5.55 5.09
C ASP A 27 -7.02 -6.76 5.03
N GLU A 28 -7.40 -7.85 5.70
CA GLU A 28 -6.55 -9.04 5.84
C GLU A 28 -6.16 -9.63 4.47
N CYS A 29 -6.98 -9.46 3.44
CA CYS A 29 -6.72 -9.93 2.07
C CYS A 29 -5.45 -9.33 1.42
N ILE A 30 -4.96 -8.18 1.87
CA ILE A 30 -3.80 -7.49 1.29
C ILE A 30 -2.75 -7.09 2.34
N ALA A 31 -3.08 -7.22 3.63
CA ALA A 31 -2.23 -6.79 4.73
C ALA A 31 -0.79 -7.35 4.67
N ASP A 32 -0.60 -8.60 4.24
CA ASP A 32 0.73 -9.20 4.12
C ASP A 32 1.58 -8.54 3.02
N GLU A 33 0.97 -8.19 1.89
CA GLU A 33 1.65 -7.46 0.81
C GLU A 33 2.01 -6.04 1.27
N ILE A 34 1.10 -5.36 1.98
CA ILE A 34 1.36 -4.01 2.50
C ILE A 34 2.42 -4.03 3.60
N GLN A 35 2.41 -5.03 4.49
CA GLN A 35 3.45 -5.19 5.50
C GLN A 35 4.81 -5.42 4.85
N TRP A 36 4.89 -6.34 3.88
CA TRP A 36 6.14 -6.61 3.16
C TRP A 36 6.67 -5.37 2.44
N LEU A 37 5.80 -4.59 1.78
CA LEU A 37 6.21 -3.33 1.13
C LEU A 37 6.77 -2.33 2.16
N ASN A 38 6.09 -2.13 3.29
CA ASN A 38 6.57 -1.26 4.36
C ASN A 38 7.92 -1.75 4.93
N ASP A 39 8.09 -3.06 5.13
CA ASP A 39 9.33 -3.66 5.62
C ASP A 39 10.49 -3.45 4.63
N MET A 40 10.21 -3.42 3.32
CA MET A 40 11.18 -3.09 2.28
C MET A 40 11.49 -1.59 2.19
N GLY A 41 10.81 -0.74 2.96
CA GLY A 41 11.00 0.70 2.99
C GLY A 41 10.09 1.48 2.03
N VAL A 42 9.12 0.84 1.38
CA VAL A 42 8.12 1.51 0.54
C VAL A 42 7.15 2.29 1.41
N TRP A 43 6.95 3.56 1.08
CA TRP A 43 5.98 4.42 1.76
C TRP A 43 4.58 4.23 1.17
N THR A 44 3.80 3.35 1.78
CA THR A 44 2.40 3.08 1.40
C THR A 44 1.46 4.15 1.97
N LEU A 45 0.54 4.66 1.15
CA LEU A 45 -0.41 5.72 1.50
C LEU A 45 -1.86 5.23 1.62
N GLY A 46 -2.20 4.16 0.90
CA GLY A 46 -3.53 3.56 0.90
C GLY A 46 -3.56 2.28 0.06
N CYS A 47 -4.53 1.41 0.30
CA CYS A 47 -4.63 0.15 -0.43
C CYS A 47 -6.06 -0.41 -0.41
N CYS A 48 -6.38 -1.22 -1.42
CA CYS A 48 -7.58 -2.03 -1.46
C CYS A 48 -7.30 -3.29 -2.30
N CYS A 49 -7.77 -4.46 -1.87
CA CYS A 49 -7.64 -5.70 -2.65
C CYS A 49 -8.65 -5.82 -3.79
N GLY A 50 -9.50 -4.81 -4.02
CA GLY A 50 -10.61 -4.86 -4.97
C GLY A 50 -11.74 -5.81 -4.54
N HIS A 51 -11.68 -6.35 -3.32
CA HIS A 51 -12.66 -7.25 -2.72
C HIS A 51 -13.10 -8.43 -3.60
N GLY A 52 -12.24 -8.89 -4.51
CA GLY A 52 -12.51 -10.00 -5.43
C GLY A 52 -13.42 -9.66 -6.61
N THR A 53 -13.84 -8.40 -6.74
CA THR A 53 -14.73 -7.93 -7.82
C THR A 53 -14.15 -6.74 -8.61
N GLY A 54 -13.23 -6.00 -8.00
CA GLY A 54 -12.52 -4.86 -8.58
C GLY A 54 -11.02 -5.09 -8.68
N GLU A 55 -10.33 -4.11 -9.25
CA GLU A 55 -8.87 -4.12 -9.34
C GLU A 55 -8.21 -3.84 -7.98
N LYS A 56 -7.06 -4.47 -7.76
CA LYS A 56 -6.20 -4.19 -6.62
C LYS A 56 -5.58 -2.80 -6.78
N THR A 57 -5.63 -2.00 -5.72
CA THR A 57 -5.01 -0.68 -5.65
C THR A 57 -4.02 -0.65 -4.51
N ILE A 58 -2.80 -0.19 -4.78
CA ILE A 58 -1.79 0.09 -3.75
C ILE A 58 -1.19 1.44 -4.07
N LEU A 59 -1.50 2.43 -3.24
CA LEU A 59 -1.02 3.79 -3.37
C LEU A 59 0.28 3.96 -2.59
N ILE A 60 1.27 4.57 -3.23
CA ILE A 60 2.58 4.87 -2.67
C ILE A 60 2.90 6.36 -2.83
N HIS A 61 3.77 6.87 -1.98
CA HIS A 61 4.38 8.17 -2.18
C HIS A 61 5.40 8.11 -3.34
N TYR A 62 5.50 9.18 -4.16
CA TYR A 62 6.36 9.22 -5.35
C TYR A 62 7.83 8.85 -5.07
N SER A 63 8.32 9.17 -3.86
CA SER A 63 9.69 8.83 -3.44
C SER A 63 9.98 7.32 -3.44
N SER A 64 8.93 6.48 -3.45
CA SER A 64 9.06 5.02 -3.44
C SER A 64 9.05 4.39 -4.83
N ILE A 65 8.79 5.14 -5.92
CA ILE A 65 8.65 4.61 -7.29
C ILE A 65 9.86 3.75 -7.69
N LYS A 66 11.08 4.27 -7.50
CA LYS A 66 12.30 3.57 -7.88
C LYS A 66 12.45 2.24 -7.14
N LEU A 67 12.18 2.24 -5.84
CA LEU A 67 12.24 1.04 -5.01
C LEU A 67 11.19 0.02 -5.46
N THR A 68 9.95 0.44 -5.68
CA THR A 68 8.88 -0.48 -6.12
C THR A 68 9.15 -1.07 -7.50
N GLN A 69 9.77 -0.32 -8.42
CA GLN A 69 10.22 -0.84 -9.71
C GLN A 69 11.32 -1.91 -9.54
N GLN A 70 12.27 -1.72 -8.62
CA GLN A 70 13.28 -2.73 -8.30
C GLN A 70 12.67 -4.00 -7.67
N LEU A 71 11.54 -3.86 -7.00
CA LEU A 71 10.75 -4.97 -6.44
C LEU A 71 9.84 -5.65 -7.48
N GLY A 72 9.84 -5.18 -8.74
CA GLY A 72 9.10 -5.77 -9.84
C GLY A 72 7.67 -5.25 -10.02
N TYR A 73 7.33 -4.10 -9.43
CA TYR A 73 6.05 -3.43 -9.66
C TYR A 73 6.14 -2.43 -10.80
N VAL A 74 5.03 -2.23 -11.50
CA VAL A 74 4.82 -1.11 -12.42
C VAL A 74 4.14 0.02 -11.65
N ALA A 75 4.72 1.22 -11.69
CA ALA A 75 4.13 2.41 -11.09
C ALA A 75 3.38 3.22 -12.15
N GLU A 76 2.11 3.50 -11.88
CA GLU A 76 1.21 4.30 -12.71
C GLU A 76 0.80 5.56 -11.94
N TYR A 77 0.75 6.69 -12.62
CA TYR A 77 0.27 7.93 -12.01
C TYR A 77 -1.17 7.74 -11.55
N TYR A 78 -1.47 8.08 -10.30
CA TYR A 78 -2.81 7.94 -9.75
C TYR A 78 -3.52 9.30 -9.68
N ASP A 79 -3.08 10.17 -8.78
CA ASP A 79 -3.63 11.52 -8.62
C ASP A 79 -2.73 12.35 -7.70
N HIS A 80 -2.71 13.66 -7.92
CA HIS A 80 -1.87 14.66 -7.25
C HIS A 80 -0.36 14.34 -7.27
N GLN A 81 0.49 15.37 -7.18
CA GLN A 81 1.91 15.28 -7.57
C GLN A 81 2.73 14.21 -6.82
N ASP A 82 2.21 13.68 -5.70
CA ASP A 82 2.96 12.80 -4.81
C ASP A 82 2.40 11.38 -4.66
N THR A 83 1.28 11.00 -5.30
CA THR A 83 0.68 9.65 -5.12
C THR A 83 0.63 8.83 -6.41
N TRP A 84 1.14 7.60 -6.33
CA TRP A 84 1.24 6.67 -7.44
C TRP A 84 0.59 5.34 -7.09
N ASN A 85 -0.07 4.69 -8.06
CA ASN A 85 -0.58 3.34 -7.90
C ASN A 85 0.48 2.34 -8.38
N ILE A 86 0.68 1.24 -7.68
CA ILE A 86 1.56 0.15 -8.12
C ILE A 86 0.78 -1.12 -8.44
N LYS A 87 1.20 -1.79 -9.51
CA LYS A 87 0.60 -3.02 -10.03
C LYS A 87 1.66 -4.09 -10.26
N ARG A 88 1.25 -5.35 -10.15
CA ARG A 88 2.06 -6.54 -10.43
C ARG A 88 1.19 -7.60 -11.07
#